data_AF-A0A7R8VQG0-F1
#
_entry.id   AF-A0A7R8VQG0-F1
#
_cell.length_a   1.000
_cell.length_b   1.000
_cell.length_c   1.000
_cell.angle_alpha   90.00
_cell.angle_beta   90.00
_cell.angle_gamma   90.00
#
_symmetry.space_group_name_H-M   'P 1'
#
loop_
_entity.id
_entity.type
_entity.pdbx_description
1 polymer ?
#
loop_
_entity_poly.entity_id
_entity_poly.type
_entity_poly.pdbx_seq_one_letter_code
_entity_poly.pdbx_strand_id
1 'polypeptide(L)'
;MVIQGLISKFGAVFIIIPEPVVGGMFCVMFGMIAAFGLSALQYVDLNSSRNLYILGFSVFFGLVLPKWMQANPNIISTGSEIADGIFTVLLSTSILVGGITGCTLDNLIPGTDKERGLIAWQDQMKLTSDEDTDDLPSTYDFPIGMSLIKR
;
A
#
# COMPACT_ATOMS: atom_id res chain seq x y z
N MET A 1 -2.54 19.84 12.69
CA MET A 1 -1.48 20.03 11.68
C MET A 1 -1.34 21.48 11.23
N VAL A 2 -2.36 22.14 10.65
CA VAL A 2 -2.24 23.54 10.16
C VAL A 2 -1.87 24.53 11.27
N ILE A 3 -2.56 24.49 12.42
CA ILE A 3 -2.28 25.39 13.56
C ILE A 3 -0.90 25.11 14.19
N GLN A 4 -0.49 23.84 14.24
CA GLN A 4 0.81 23.43 14.78
C GLN A 4 1.97 23.84 13.85
N GLY A 5 1.74 23.85 12.53
CA GLY A 5 2.71 24.34 11.55
C GLY A 5 2.91 25.86 11.59
N LEU A 6 1.89 26.62 12.02
CA LEU A 6 1.99 28.07 12.20
C LEU A 6 2.83 28.46 13.44
N ILE A 7 2.85 27.61 14.46
CA ILE A 7 3.60 27.84 15.70
C ILE A 7 4.98 27.18 15.57
N SER A 8 5.97 27.96 15.14
CA SER A 8 7.36 27.53 14.90
C SER A 8 8.05 26.84 16.10
N LYS A 9 7.60 27.10 17.34
CA LYS A 9 8.08 26.44 18.55
C LYS A 9 7.84 24.92 18.55
N PHE A 10 6.75 24.43 17.93
CA PHE A 10 6.53 22.99 17.81
C PHE A 10 7.55 22.35 16.86
N GLY A 11 7.94 23.05 15.78
CA GLY A 11 9.01 22.60 14.89
C GLY A 11 10.36 22.45 15.60
N ALA A 12 10.69 23.36 16.51
CA ALA A 12 11.92 23.28 17.31
C ALA A 12 11.98 22.02 18.18
N VAL A 13 10.84 21.55 18.72
CA VAL A 13 10.77 20.31 19.50
C VAL A 13 11.11 19.09 18.64
N PHE A 14 10.66 19.05 17.38
CA PHE A 14 10.98 17.93 16.48
C PHE A 14 12.45 17.89 16.06
N ILE A 15 13.12 19.04 15.93
CA ILE A 15 14.55 19.12 15.57
C ILE A 15 15.45 18.63 16.72
N ILE A 16 15.00 18.74 17.98
CA ILE A 16 15.76 18.29 19.16
C ILE A 16 15.77 16.76 19.29
N ILE A 17 14.88 16.05 18.59
CA ILE A 17 14.82 14.58 18.66
C ILE A 17 16.10 13.98 18.06
N PRO A 18 16.84 13.13 18.80
CA PRO A 18 18.05 12.50 18.28
C PRO A 18 17.77 11.59 17.07
N GLU A 19 18.67 11.59 16.09
CA GLU A 19 18.57 10.73 14.90
C GLU A 19 18.35 9.24 15.21
N PRO A 20 18.99 8.64 16.25
CA PRO A 20 18.72 7.24 16.60
C PRO A 20 17.28 6.97 17.02
N VAL A 21 16.62 7.94 17.68
CA VAL A 21 15.21 7.83 18.10
C VAL A 21 14.30 7.90 16.87
N VAL A 22 14.57 8.84 15.96
CA VAL A 22 13.85 8.96 14.69
C VAL A 22 13.98 7.68 13.85
N GLY A 23 15.18 7.09 13.80
CA GLY A 23 15.41 5.80 13.16
C GLY A 23 14.58 4.67 13.77
N GLY A 24 14.50 4.59 15.11
CA GLY A 24 13.66 3.64 15.82
C GLY A 24 12.16 3.82 15.53
N MET A 25 11.68 5.07 15.49
CA MET A 25 10.30 5.39 15.12
C MET A 25 9.98 4.93 13.69
N PHE A 26 10.89 5.18 12.74
CA PHE A 26 10.72 4.70 11.37
C PHE A 26 10.76 3.17 11.26
N CYS A 27 11.60 2.49 12.04
CA CYS A 27 11.63 1.03 12.08
C CYS A 27 10.27 0.45 12.49
N VAL A 28 9.67 0.97 13.55
CA VAL A 28 8.32 0.56 14.00
C VAL A 28 7.26 0.89 12.95
N MET A 29 7.32 2.09 12.35
CA MET A 29 6.34 2.53 11.35
C MET A 29 6.39 1.65 10.08
N PHE A 30 7.57 1.41 9.53
CA PHE A 30 7.72 0.53 8.36
C PHE A 30 7.36 -0.93 8.68
N GLY A 31 7.68 -1.41 9.89
CA GLY A 31 7.24 -2.72 10.36
C GLY A 31 5.73 -2.86 10.43
N MET A 32 5.03 -1.84 10.96
CA MET A 32 3.57 -1.81 11.00
C MET A 32 2.97 -1.72 9.59
N ILE A 33 3.48 -0.86 8.70
CA ILE A 33 3.01 -0.75 7.32
C ILE A 33 3.15 -2.10 6.59
N ALA A 34 4.27 -2.80 6.77
CA ALA A 34 4.46 -4.13 6.22
C ALA A 34 3.46 -5.14 6.80
N ALA A 35 3.23 -5.13 8.12
CA ALA A 35 2.25 -6.00 8.76
C ALA A 35 0.81 -5.72 8.27
N PHE A 36 0.43 -4.45 8.10
CA PHE A 36 -0.85 -4.05 7.52
C PHE A 36 -1.01 -4.52 6.07
N GLY A 37 0.07 -4.55 5.28
CA GLY A 37 0.04 -5.12 3.93
C GLY A 37 -0.13 -6.65 3.94
N LEU A 38 0.59 -7.33 4.83
CA LEU A 38 0.52 -8.79 4.96
C LEU A 38 -0.79 -9.29 5.56
N SER A 39 -1.49 -8.48 6.37
CA SER A 39 -2.77 -8.89 6.96
C SER A 39 -3.84 -9.17 5.89
N ALA A 40 -3.74 -8.55 4.71
CA ALA A 40 -4.63 -8.88 3.58
C ALA A 40 -4.48 -10.33 3.10
N LEU A 41 -3.33 -10.97 3.34
CA LEU A 41 -3.11 -12.38 2.97
C LEU A 41 -3.95 -13.34 3.80
N GLN A 42 -4.51 -12.91 4.92
CA GLN A 42 -5.37 -13.75 5.75
C GLN A 42 -6.64 -14.22 5.03
N TYR A 43 -7.03 -13.53 3.95
CA TYR A 43 -8.19 -13.90 3.12
C TYR A 43 -7.82 -14.87 2.00
N VAL A 44 -6.53 -14.95 1.64
CA VAL A 44 -6.03 -15.73 0.50
C VAL A 44 -5.73 -17.16 0.95
N ASP A 45 -5.99 -18.15 0.10
CA ASP A 45 -5.61 -19.54 0.40
C ASP A 45 -4.09 -19.74 0.22
N LEU A 46 -3.36 -19.78 1.34
CA LEU A 46 -1.91 -20.02 1.39
C LEU A 46 -1.52 -21.50 1.31
N ASN A 47 -2.47 -22.43 1.17
CA ASN A 47 -2.16 -23.84 0.87
C ASN A 47 -2.02 -24.10 -0.64
N SER A 48 -2.54 -23.18 -1.47
CA SER A 48 -2.41 -23.27 -2.92
C SER A 48 -0.99 -22.91 -3.35
N SER A 49 -0.32 -23.85 -4.03
CA SER A 49 1.03 -23.63 -4.59
C SER A 49 1.07 -22.45 -5.56
N ARG A 50 -0.05 -22.17 -6.26
CA ARG A 50 -0.20 -21.00 -7.14
C ARG A 50 -0.02 -19.69 -6.35
N ASN A 51 -0.78 -19.51 -5.28
CA ASN A 51 -0.78 -18.27 -4.51
C ASN A 51 0.56 -18.07 -3.79
N LEU A 52 1.13 -19.15 -3.23
CA LEU A 52 2.47 -19.13 -2.63
C LEU A 52 3.55 -18.71 -3.65
N TYR A 53 3.46 -19.22 -4.88
CA TYR A 53 4.39 -18.85 -5.95
C TYR A 53 4.27 -17.36 -6.32
N ILE A 54 3.05 -16.87 -6.57
CA ILE A 54 2.80 -15.47 -6.93
C ILE A 54 3.30 -14.53 -5.83
N LEU A 55 2.97 -14.83 -4.57
CA LEU A 55 3.41 -14.08 -3.40
C LEU A 55 4.95 -14.06 -3.29
N GLY A 56 5.57 -15.24 -3.25
CA GLY A 56 7.01 -15.37 -3.04
C GLY A 56 7.80 -14.71 -4.17
N PHE A 57 7.38 -14.94 -5.42
CA PHE A 57 8.04 -14.35 -6.58
C PHE A 57 7.89 -12.84 -6.63
N SER A 58 6.68 -12.29 -6.44
CA SER A 58 6.44 -10.85 -6.52
C SER A 58 7.20 -10.06 -5.45
N VAL A 59 7.24 -10.56 -4.20
CA VAL A 59 8.01 -9.94 -3.11
C VAL A 59 9.51 -10.00 -3.39
N PHE A 60 10.03 -11.16 -3.79
CA PHE A 60 11.46 -11.31 -4.03
C PHE A 60 11.93 -10.53 -5.26
N PHE A 61 11.18 -10.59 -6.36
CA PHE A 61 11.49 -9.86 -7.59
C PHE A 61 11.41 -8.34 -7.39
N GLY A 62 10.46 -7.85 -6.59
CA GLY A 62 10.36 -6.44 -6.20
C GLY A 62 11.57 -5.92 -5.42
N LEU A 63 12.36 -6.80 -4.79
CA LEU A 63 13.61 -6.44 -4.12
C LEU A 63 14.84 -6.58 -5.04
N VAL A 64 14.84 -7.61 -5.89
CA VAL A 64 15.99 -7.95 -6.75
C VAL A 64 16.11 -7.03 -7.95
N LEU A 65 15.00 -6.76 -8.66
CA LEU A 65 15.05 -5.98 -9.89
C LEU A 65 15.56 -4.55 -9.66
N PRO A 66 15.09 -3.78 -8.66
CA PRO A 66 15.65 -2.46 -8.39
C PRO A 66 17.14 -2.47 -8.08
N LYS A 67 17.61 -3.47 -7.34
CA LYS A 67 19.04 -3.62 -7.01
C LYS A 67 19.87 -3.93 -8.25
N TRP A 68 19.33 -4.75 -9.15
CA TRP A 68 19.97 -5.03 -10.43
C TRP A 68 19.98 -3.81 -11.36
N MET A 69 18.90 -3.02 -11.39
CA MET A 69 18.82 -1.76 -12.12
C MET A 69 19.85 -0.74 -11.63
N GLN A 70 20.02 -0.61 -10.31
CA GLN A 70 21.04 0.27 -9.72
C GLN A 70 22.47 -0.17 -10.06
N ALA A 71 22.72 -1.48 -10.15
CA ALA A 71 24.01 -2.01 -10.54
C ALA A 71 24.31 -1.82 -12.04
N ASN A 72 23.29 -1.59 -12.86
CA ASN A 72 23.42 -1.48 -14.32
C ASN A 72 22.67 -0.25 -14.90
N PRO A 73 23.14 0.97 -14.60
CA PRO A 73 22.43 2.20 -14.91
C PRO A 73 22.31 2.53 -16.42
N ASN A 74 23.13 1.93 -17.29
CA ASN A 74 23.16 2.23 -18.74
C ASN A 74 22.54 1.14 -19.63
N ILE A 75 21.74 0.23 -19.07
CA ILE A 75 21.15 -0.87 -19.86
C ILE A 75 20.00 -0.40 -20.76
N ILE A 76 19.25 0.61 -20.32
CA ILE A 76 18.13 1.13 -21.10
C ILE A 76 18.69 2.21 -22.02
N SER A 77 18.78 1.89 -23.31
CA SER A 77 19.21 2.80 -24.37
C SER A 77 18.13 2.84 -25.44
N THR A 78 17.01 3.53 -25.13
CA THR A 78 15.86 3.66 -26.04
C THR A 78 16.10 4.76 -27.08
N GLY A 79 17.19 5.53 -26.95
CA GLY A 79 17.57 6.62 -27.85
C GLY A 79 17.04 8.00 -27.41
N SER A 80 16.36 8.09 -26.27
CA SER A 80 15.91 9.33 -25.65
C SER A 80 16.27 9.32 -24.17
N GLU A 81 17.15 10.25 -23.75
CA GLU A 81 17.62 10.34 -22.35
C GLU A 81 16.48 10.52 -21.34
N ILE A 82 15.39 11.20 -21.74
CA ILE A 82 14.22 11.42 -20.89
C ILE A 82 13.45 10.13 -20.66
N ALA A 83 13.24 9.34 -21.73
CA ALA A 83 12.54 8.07 -21.63
C ALA A 83 13.34 7.08 -20.78
N ASP A 84 14.65 6.99 -21.00
CA ASP A 84 15.55 6.11 -20.26
C ASP A 84 15.57 6.45 -18.76
N GLY A 85 15.54 7.75 -18.42
CA GLY A 85 15.40 8.22 -17.04
C GLY A 85 14.09 7.79 -16.39
N ILE A 86 12.96 7.95 -17.08
CA ILE A 86 11.63 7.54 -16.57
C ILE A 86 11.59 6.02 -16.32
N PHE A 87 12.02 5.22 -17.29
CA PHE A 87 12.04 3.76 -17.13
C PHE A 87 12.98 3.32 -16.01
N THR A 88 14.13 3.97 -15.87
CA THR A 88 15.08 3.67 -14.79
C THR A 88 14.46 3.93 -13.42
N VAL A 89 13.77 5.06 -13.23
CA VAL A 89 13.09 5.37 -11.96
C VAL A 89 11.94 4.41 -11.68
N LEU A 90 11.11 4.11 -12.68
CA LEU A 90 9.99 3.18 -12.54
C LEU A 90 10.48 1.77 -12.17
N LEU A 91 11.45 1.23 -12.90
CA LEU A 91 12.01 -0.11 -12.65
C LEU A 91 12.87 -0.18 -11.39
N SER A 92 13.36 0.96 -10.89
CA SER A 92 14.07 1.05 -9.60
C SER A 92 13.13 1.25 -8.40
N THR A 93 11.82 1.40 -8.62
CA THR A 93 10.84 1.56 -7.55
C THR A 93 10.32 0.18 -7.13
N SER A 94 10.81 -0.35 -6.01
CA SER A 94 10.51 -1.71 -5.51
C SER A 94 9.01 -2.01 -5.34
N ILE A 95 8.25 -1.04 -4.80
CA ILE A 95 6.80 -1.17 -4.57
C ILE A 95 6.06 -1.35 -5.90
N LEU A 96 6.42 -0.56 -6.92
CA LEU A 96 5.80 -0.61 -8.24
C LEU A 96 6.12 -1.94 -8.94
N VAL A 97 7.39 -2.34 -8.92
CA VAL A 97 7.82 -3.60 -9.52
C VAL A 97 7.13 -4.79 -8.86
N GLY A 98 7.10 -4.85 -7.53
CA GLY A 98 6.44 -5.93 -6.80
C GLY A 98 4.93 -5.98 -7.09
N GLY A 99 4.27 -4.81 -7.08
CA GLY A 99 2.84 -4.71 -7.37
C GLY A 99 2.49 -5.12 -8.80
N ILE A 100 3.19 -4.59 -9.80
CA ILE A 100 2.96 -4.96 -11.21
C ILE A 100 3.22 -6.45 -11.41
N THR A 101 4.32 -6.97 -10.88
CA THR A 101 4.67 -8.39 -11.04
C THR A 101 3.62 -9.29 -10.39
N GLY A 102 3.17 -8.97 -9.19
CA GLY A 102 2.09 -9.70 -8.50
C GLY A 102 0.79 -9.67 -9.29
N CYS A 103 0.35 -8.49 -9.74
CA CYS A 103 -0.86 -8.34 -10.54
C CYS A 103 -0.76 -9.09 -11.88
N THR A 104 0.37 -8.99 -12.58
CA THR A 104 0.57 -9.71 -13.85
C THR A 104 0.52 -11.22 -13.64
N LEU A 105 1.19 -11.74 -12.61
CA LEU A 105 1.18 -13.18 -12.32
C LEU A 105 -0.18 -13.69 -11.86
N ASP A 106 -0.91 -12.92 -11.06
CA ASP A 106 -2.27 -13.29 -10.65
C ASP A 106 -3.24 -13.34 -11.84
N ASN A 107 -3.12 -12.42 -12.81
CA ASN A 107 -3.95 -12.43 -14.01
C ASN A 107 -3.52 -13.49 -15.04
N LEU A 108 -2.23 -13.80 -15.13
CA LEU A 108 -1.69 -14.74 -16.10
C LEU A 108 -1.95 -16.20 -15.72
N ILE A 109 -1.88 -16.53 -14.43
CA ILE A 109 -2.07 -17.90 -13.95
C ILE A 109 -3.55 -18.11 -13.61
N PRO A 110 -4.22 -19.12 -14.20
CA PRO A 110 -5.63 -19.36 -13.93
C PRO A 110 -5.85 -19.75 -12.47
N GLY A 111 -6.91 -19.19 -11.86
CA GLY A 111 -7.28 -19.47 -10.49
C GLY A 111 -8.74 -19.21 -10.19
N THR A 112 -9.23 -19.79 -9.09
CA THR A 112 -10.61 -19.60 -8.64
C THR A 112 -10.74 -18.42 -7.68
N ASP A 113 -11.90 -17.76 -7.68
CA ASP A 113 -12.16 -16.59 -6.83
C ASP A 113 -12.10 -16.90 -5.33
N LYS A 114 -12.39 -18.16 -4.96
CA LYS A 114 -12.25 -18.68 -3.60
C LYS A 114 -10.79 -18.72 -3.16
N GLU A 115 -9.92 -19.30 -3.99
CA GLU A 115 -8.49 -19.40 -3.67
C GLU A 115 -7.82 -18.02 -3.64
N ARG A 116 -8.27 -17.07 -4.46
CA ARG A 116 -7.80 -15.66 -4.42
C ARG A 116 -8.25 -14.89 -3.18
N GLY A 117 -9.19 -15.42 -2.40
CA GLY A 117 -9.71 -14.75 -1.21
C GLY A 117 -10.74 -13.66 -1.47
N LEU A 118 -11.23 -13.52 -2.70
CA LEU A 118 -12.14 -12.44 -3.10
C LEU A 118 -13.49 -12.54 -2.38
N ILE A 119 -13.98 -13.76 -2.15
CA ILE A 119 -15.25 -14.00 -1.45
C ILE A 119 -15.13 -13.66 0.04
N ALA A 120 -14.08 -14.15 0.71
CA ALA A 120 -13.84 -13.85 2.13
C ALA A 120 -13.61 -12.35 2.36
N TRP A 121 -12.89 -11.69 1.46
CA TRP A 121 -12.67 -10.25 1.49
C TRP A 121 -13.97 -9.46 1.27
N GLN A 122 -14.81 -9.88 0.32
CA GLN A 122 -16.10 -9.25 0.04
C GLN A 122 -17.04 -9.35 1.24
N ASP A 123 -17.12 -10.51 1.90
CA ASP A 123 -18.01 -10.70 3.05
C ASP A 123 -17.61 -9.82 4.24
N GLN A 124 -16.30 -9.67 4.51
CA GLN A 124 -15.85 -8.74 5.54
C GLN A 124 -16.15 -7.26 5.21
N MET A 125 -16.02 -6.87 3.93
CA MET A 125 -16.38 -5.51 3.53
C MET A 125 -17.88 -5.23 3.66
N LYS A 126 -18.74 -6.21 3.36
CA LYS A 126 -20.20 -6.08 3.52
C LYS A 126 -20.61 -5.90 4.98
N LEU A 127 -20.00 -6.64 5.91
CA LEU A 127 -20.29 -6.52 7.35
C LEU A 127 -19.88 -5.16 7.94
N THR A 128 -19.00 -4.41 7.27
CA THR A 128 -18.64 -3.04 7.68
C THR A 128 -19.66 -2.00 7.20
N SER A 129 -20.53 -2.34 6.24
CA SER A 129 -21.50 -1.42 5.64
C SER A 129 -22.93 -1.53 6.18
N ASP A 130 -23.33 -2.67 6.78
CA ASP A 130 -24.76 -2.99 6.96
C ASP A 130 -25.22 -3.36 8.39
N GLU A 131 -24.42 -3.20 9.45
CA GLU A 131 -24.87 -3.57 10.82
C GLU A 131 -25.11 -2.43 11.82
N ASP A 132 -24.95 -1.14 11.49
CA ASP A 132 -25.28 -0.04 12.44
C ASP A 132 -25.64 1.32 11.77
N THR A 133 -26.02 1.35 10.49
CA THR A 133 -26.15 2.61 9.73
C THR A 133 -27.55 3.23 9.72
N ASP A 134 -28.57 2.60 10.32
CA ASP A 134 -29.91 3.19 10.40
C ASP A 134 -30.07 4.25 11.51
N ASP A 135 -29.18 4.28 12.53
CA ASP A 135 -29.25 5.23 13.66
C ASP A 135 -27.99 6.12 13.83
N LEU A 136 -26.96 5.95 13.00
CA LEU A 136 -25.77 6.81 13.03
C LEU A 136 -25.95 8.03 12.11
N PRO A 137 -25.69 9.27 12.58
CA PRO A 137 -25.69 10.43 11.71
C PRO A 137 -24.66 10.20 10.59
N SER A 138 -25.10 10.32 9.35
CA SER A 138 -24.21 10.14 8.20
C SER A 138 -23.03 11.10 8.35
N THR A 139 -21.81 10.68 8.01
CA THR A 139 -20.62 11.54 8.17
C THR A 139 -20.71 12.83 7.33
N TYR A 140 -21.62 12.87 6.36
CA TYR A 140 -21.94 14.04 5.55
C TYR A 140 -23.06 14.90 6.15
N ASP A 141 -23.55 14.53 7.33
CA ASP A 141 -24.59 15.25 8.01
C ASP A 141 -23.98 16.44 8.77
N PHE A 142 -24.26 17.66 8.31
CA PHE A 142 -24.08 18.87 9.08
C PHE A 142 -24.74 18.77 10.47
N PRO A 143 -24.07 19.28 11.53
CA PRO A 143 -24.50 19.11 12.92
C PRO A 143 -25.83 19.80 13.25
N ILE A 144 -26.34 20.70 12.39
CA ILE A 144 -27.57 21.46 12.61
C ILE A 144 -28.31 21.60 11.27
N GLY A 145 -29.64 21.48 11.29
CA GLY A 145 -30.52 21.85 10.17
C GLY A 145 -30.85 20.74 9.17
N MET A 146 -30.38 19.51 9.40
CA MET A 146 -30.58 18.42 8.44
C MET A 146 -32.00 17.85 8.39
N SER A 147 -32.77 17.98 9.47
CA SER A 147 -34.17 17.57 9.55
C SER A 147 -35.09 18.33 8.60
N LEU A 148 -34.63 19.46 8.05
CA LEU A 148 -35.36 20.29 7.09
C LEU A 148 -35.06 19.91 5.63
N ILE A 149 -33.95 19.22 5.38
CA ILE A 149 -33.47 18.82 4.04
C ILE A 149 -33.82 17.36 3.76
N LYS A 150 -33.85 16.49 4.78
CA LYS A 150 -34.20 15.06 4.65
C LYS A 150 -35.73 14.79 4.62
N ARG A 151 -36.56 15.81 4.39
CA ARG A 151 -38.02 15.69 4.37
C ARG A 151 -38.59 15.64 2.95
#